data_AF-A0A7K9KY67-F1
#
_entry.id   AF-A0A7K9KY67-F1
#
_cell.length_a   1.000
_cell.length_b   1.000
_cell.length_c   1.000
_cell.angle_alpha   90.00
_cell.angle_beta   90.00
_cell.angle_gamma   90.00
#
_symmetry.space_group_name_H-M   'P 1'
#
loop_
_entity.id
_entity.type
_entity.pdbx_description
1 polymer ?
#
loop_
_entity_poly.entity_id
_entity_poly.type
_entity_poly.pdbx_seq_one_letter_code
_entity_poly.pdbx_strand_id
1 'polypeptide(L)'
;RAVGTFARALDCSSSIRQPSLHMSAAAASRDITLFHAMDTLQRNGYDLARAMATLVPQGGPVLCRDEMEEWSASEAMLFEEALEKYGKDFNDIRQDFV
;
A
#
# COMPACT_ATOMS: atom_id res chain seq x y z
N ARG A 1 -5.15 10.44 -0.01
CA ARG A 1 -6.26 9.70 0.64
C ARG A 1 -7.38 9.37 -0.34
N ALA A 2 -8.27 10.30 -0.73
CA ALA A 2 -9.41 9.99 -1.62
C ALA A 2 -9.02 9.31 -2.93
N VAL A 3 -7.99 9.83 -3.62
CA VAL A 3 -7.41 9.21 -4.83
C VAL A 3 -6.95 7.77 -4.56
N GLY A 4 -6.28 7.51 -3.42
CA GLY A 4 -5.82 6.18 -3.04
C GLY A 4 -6.95 5.22 -2.65
N THR A 5 -8.05 5.71 -2.08
CA THR A 5 -9.25 4.90 -1.82
C THR A 5 -9.92 4.50 -3.13
N PHE A 6 -10.04 5.45 -4.07
CA PHE A 6 -10.59 5.15 -5.39
C PHE A 6 -9.67 4.22 -6.20
N ALA A 7 -8.35 4.39 -6.12
CA ALA A 7 -7.38 3.51 -6.76
C ALA A 7 -7.55 2.05 -6.34
N ARG A 8 -7.73 1.78 -5.03
CA ARG A 8 -8.00 0.44 -4.50
C ARG A 8 -9.33 -0.13 -4.96
N ALA A 9 -10.35 0.72 -5.17
CA ALA A 9 -11.62 0.28 -5.72
C ALA A 9 -11.52 -0.18 -7.18
N LEU A 10 -10.51 0.31 -7.92
CA LEU A 10 -10.20 -0.09 -9.29
C LEU A 10 -9.17 -1.24 -9.37
N ASP A 11 -8.42 -1.50 -8.30
CA ASP A 11 -7.38 -2.53 -8.27
C ASP A 11 -8.01 -3.93 -8.12
N CYS A 12 -8.22 -4.62 -9.24
CA CYS A 12 -8.71 -5.99 -9.27
C CYS A 12 -7.62 -7.03 -8.92
N SER A 13 -6.36 -6.61 -8.72
CA SER A 13 -5.23 -7.53 -8.47
C SER A 13 -5.11 -7.96 -7.00
N SER A 14 -5.78 -7.29 -6.06
CA SER A 14 -5.75 -7.71 -4.66
C SER A 14 -6.53 -9.02 -4.50
N SER A 15 -5.84 -10.14 -4.25
CA SER A 15 -6.46 -11.44 -3.93
C SER A 15 -7.32 -11.40 -2.66
N ILE A 16 -7.18 -10.34 -1.85
CA ILE A 16 -8.04 -10.06 -0.72
C ILE A 16 -9.33 -9.44 -1.27
N ARG A 17 -10.48 -10.11 -1.05
CA ARG A 17 -11.85 -9.64 -1.36
C ARG A 17 -11.89 -8.12 -1.24
N GLN A 18 -12.32 -7.43 -2.30
CA GLN A 18 -12.40 -5.95 -2.36
C GLN A 18 -12.57 -5.36 -0.96
N PRO A 19 -11.52 -4.74 -0.39
CA PRO A 19 -11.57 -4.29 0.99
C PRO A 19 -12.77 -3.39 1.12
N SER A 20 -13.62 -3.68 2.12
CA SER A 20 -14.81 -2.89 2.41
C SER A 20 -14.45 -1.39 2.43
N LEU A 21 -15.41 -0.51 2.14
CA LEU A 21 -15.13 0.91 1.97
C LEU A 21 -14.27 1.51 3.10
N HIS A 22 -14.55 1.13 4.35
CA HIS A 22 -13.79 1.61 5.51
C HIS A 22 -12.35 1.06 5.53
N MET A 23 -12.13 -0.20 5.15
CA MET A 23 -10.79 -0.78 5.05
C MET A 23 -9.96 -0.11 3.94
N SER A 24 -10.56 0.11 2.77
CA SER A 24 -9.91 0.83 1.67
C SER A 24 -9.57 2.28 2.04
N ALA A 25 -10.46 2.95 2.78
CA ALA A 25 -10.23 4.30 3.30
C ALA A 25 -9.13 4.33 4.37
N ALA A 26 -9.09 3.34 5.27
CA ALA A 26 -8.06 3.21 6.29
C ALA A 26 -6.68 2.96 5.66
N ALA A 27 -6.58 2.03 4.70
CA ALA A 27 -5.36 1.73 3.97
C ALA A 27 -4.81 2.98 3.23
N ALA A 28 -5.67 3.69 2.51
CA ALA A 28 -5.31 4.95 1.84
C ALA A 28 -5.00 6.12 2.80
N SER A 29 -5.23 5.94 4.11
CA SER A 29 -4.91 6.91 5.17
C SER A 29 -3.62 6.60 5.91
N ARG A 30 -2.96 5.47 5.62
CA ARG A 30 -1.65 5.10 6.18
C ARG A 30 -0.54 6.07 5.75
N ASP A 31 0.52 6.12 6.54
CA ASP A 31 1.57 7.12 6.43
C ASP A 31 2.31 7.10 5.09
N ILE A 32 2.46 5.94 4.44
CA ILE A 32 3.07 5.87 3.10
C ILE A 32 2.34 6.76 2.09
N THR A 33 1.01 6.83 2.16
CA THR A 33 0.21 7.72 1.30
C THR A 33 0.39 9.19 1.70
N LEU A 34 0.61 9.49 2.98
CA LEU A 34 0.86 10.84 3.47
C LEU A 34 2.24 11.35 3.04
N PHE A 35 3.28 10.54 3.23
CA PHE A 35 4.63 10.86 2.78
C PHE A 35 4.66 11.06 1.27
N HIS A 36 4.06 10.17 0.49
CA HIS A 36 3.95 10.35 -0.96
C HIS A 36 3.24 11.66 -1.34
N ALA A 37 2.16 12.02 -0.64
CA ALA A 37 1.46 13.28 -0.90
C ALA A 37 2.32 14.52 -0.60
N MET A 38 3.07 14.50 0.52
CA MET A 38 3.98 15.60 0.88
C MET A 38 5.14 15.73 -0.10
N ASP A 39 5.73 14.60 -0.51
CA ASP A 39 6.75 14.55 -1.56
C ASP A 39 6.21 15.09 -2.89
N THR A 40 4.97 14.75 -3.23
CA THR A 40 4.31 15.20 -4.45
C THR A 40 4.13 16.72 -4.45
N LEU A 41 3.75 17.31 -3.32
CA LEU A 41 3.68 18.76 -3.18
C LEU A 41 5.07 19.41 -3.36
N GLN A 42 6.08 18.89 -2.66
CA GLN A 42 7.44 19.42 -2.73
C GLN A 42 8.02 19.35 -4.15
N ARG A 43 7.89 18.21 -4.83
CA ARG A 43 8.40 18.01 -6.20
C ARG A 43 7.71 18.88 -7.25
N ASN A 44 6.48 19.32 -6.99
CA ASN A 44 5.75 20.23 -7.86
C ASN A 44 5.88 21.70 -7.45
N GLY A 45 6.82 22.04 -6.55
CA GLY A 45 7.04 23.42 -6.10
C GLY A 45 5.82 24.00 -5.38
N TYR A 46 5.05 23.15 -4.70
CA TYR A 46 3.79 23.49 -4.03
C TYR A 46 2.69 24.06 -4.96
N ASP A 47 2.81 23.87 -6.28
CA ASP A 47 1.71 24.08 -7.22
C ASP A 47 0.66 22.97 -7.04
N LEU A 48 -0.48 23.33 -6.47
CA LEU A 48 -1.55 22.39 -6.16
C LEU A 48 -2.15 21.76 -7.43
N ALA A 49 -2.36 22.53 -8.49
CA ALA A 49 -2.98 22.02 -9.72
C ALA A 49 -2.05 20.99 -10.38
N ARG A 50 -0.76 21.32 -10.45
CA ARG A 50 0.27 20.41 -10.97
C ARG A 50 0.42 19.17 -10.10
N ALA A 51 0.46 19.33 -8.77
CA ALA A 51 0.54 18.21 -7.83
C ALA A 51 -0.68 17.28 -7.93
N MET A 52 -1.90 17.83 -8.04
CA MET A 52 -3.11 17.03 -8.23
C MET A 52 -3.09 16.25 -9.54
N ALA A 53 -2.62 16.85 -10.64
CA ALA A 53 -2.47 16.16 -11.92
C ALA A 53 -1.50 14.97 -11.82
N THR A 54 -0.44 15.08 -11.01
CA THR A 54 0.50 13.97 -10.80
C THR A 54 -0.07 12.81 -9.99
N LEU A 55 -1.12 13.02 -9.19
CA LEU A 55 -1.80 11.94 -8.45
C LEU A 55 -2.74 11.11 -9.33
N VAL A 56 -3.10 11.60 -10.52
CA VAL A 56 -3.97 10.92 -11.49
C VAL A 56 -3.38 11.01 -12.90
N PRO A 57 -2.25 10.32 -13.17
CA PRO A 57 -1.70 10.25 -14.52
C PRO A 57 -2.66 9.53 -15.49
N GLN A 58 -2.37 9.57 -16.80
CA GLN A 58 -3.22 8.97 -17.84
C GLN A 58 -3.49 7.47 -17.65
N GLY A 59 -2.63 6.76 -16.90
CA GLY A 59 -2.79 5.34 -16.56
C GLY A 59 -3.73 5.04 -15.39
N GLY A 60 -4.30 6.07 -14.74
CA GLY A 60 -5.18 5.92 -13.58
C GLY A 60 -4.61 6.53 -12.30
N PRO A 61 -5.37 6.49 -11.19
CA PRO A 61 -4.97 7.08 -9.92
C PRO A 61 -3.76 6.35 -9.31
N VAL A 62 -2.87 7.10 -8.67
CA VAL A 62 -1.70 6.52 -7.98
C VAL A 62 -2.13 5.67 -6.78
N LEU A 63 -1.55 4.48 -6.67
CA LEU A 63 -1.72 3.56 -5.55
C LEU A 63 -0.41 3.42 -4.77
N CYS A 64 -0.43 3.78 -3.50
CA CYS A 64 0.70 3.59 -2.57
C CYS A 64 0.32 2.49 -1.57
N ARG A 65 1.09 1.41 -1.52
CA ARG A 65 0.99 0.32 -0.54
C ARG A 65 2.30 0.24 0.24
N ASP A 66 2.20 -0.17 1.49
CA ASP A 66 3.36 -0.66 2.24
C ASP A 66 3.29 -2.17 2.34
N GLU A 67 4.36 -2.81 2.82
CA GLU A 67 4.47 -4.27 2.92
C GLU A 67 3.28 -4.93 3.62
N MET A 68 2.72 -4.26 4.65
CA MET A 68 1.54 -4.75 5.37
C MET A 68 0.31 -4.92 4.48
N GLU A 69 0.15 -4.07 3.48
CA GLU A 69 -0.95 -4.14 2.51
C GLU A 69 -0.56 -4.90 1.23
N GLU A 70 0.71 -4.88 0.86
CA GLU A 70 1.21 -5.47 -0.37
C GLU A 70 1.32 -7.00 -0.31
N TRP A 71 1.58 -7.56 0.87
CA TRP A 71 1.64 -9.00 1.05
C TRP A 71 0.32 -9.69 0.70
N SER A 72 0.44 -10.77 -0.06
CA SER A 72 -0.66 -11.71 -0.30
C SER A 72 -1.09 -12.39 1.00
N ALA A 73 -2.32 -12.92 0.99
CA ALA A 73 -2.81 -13.70 2.12
C ALA A 73 -1.91 -14.92 2.42
N SER A 74 -1.35 -15.55 1.39
CA SER A 74 -0.40 -16.67 1.56
C SER A 74 0.93 -16.24 2.18
N GLU A 75 1.48 -15.09 1.80
CA GLU A 75 2.73 -14.58 2.39
C GLU A 75 2.52 -14.20 3.86
N ALA A 76 1.39 -13.58 4.19
CA ALA A 76 1.04 -13.26 5.58
C ALA A 76 0.93 -14.55 6.44
N MET A 77 0.29 -15.59 5.92
CA MET A 77 0.20 -16.89 6.61
C MET A 77 1.57 -17.56 6.78
N LEU A 78 2.41 -17.56 5.73
CA LEU A 78 3.77 -18.11 5.81
C LEU A 78 4.60 -17.37 6.84
N PHE A 79 4.47 -16.05 6.93
CA PHE A 79 5.17 -15.26 7.92
C PHE A 79 4.71 -15.56 9.35
N GLU A 80 3.40 -15.74 9.58
CA GLU A 80 2.87 -16.14 10.90
C GLU A 80 3.44 -17.50 11.35
N GLU A 81 3.43 -18.51 10.46
CA GLU A 81 4.01 -19.83 10.75
C GLU A 81 5.52 -19.77 11.02
N ALA A 82 6.25 -18.97 10.23
CA ALA A 82 7.69 -18.80 10.39
C ALA A 82 8.03 -18.09 11.71
N LEU A 83 7.23 -17.10 12.12
CA LEU A 83 7.39 -16.39 13.37
C LEU A 83 7.13 -17.30 14.59
N GLU A 84 6.15 -18.20 14.50
CA GLU A 84 5.91 -19.22 15.53
C GLU A 84 7.07 -20.22 15.64
N LYS A 85 7.65 -20.62 14.50
CA LYS A 85 8.73 -21.62 14.43
C LYS A 85 10.09 -21.06 14.85
N TYR A 86 10.46 -19.89 14.35
CA TYR A 86 11.80 -19.30 14.49
C TYR A 86 11.85 -18.08 15.41
N GLY A 87 10.70 -17.65 15.95
CA GLY A 87 10.63 -16.46 16.79
C GLY A 87 10.88 -15.18 15.99
N LYS A 88 11.81 -14.34 16.45
CA LYS A 88 12.16 -13.06 15.80
C LYS A 88 13.48 -13.11 15.03
N ASP A 89 13.92 -14.30 14.63
CA ASP A 89 15.06 -14.42 13.73
C ASP A 89 14.61 -14.22 12.27
N PHE A 90 14.60 -12.96 11.84
CA PHE A 90 14.15 -12.61 10.49
C PHE A 90 15.10 -13.08 9.38
N ASN A 91 16.35 -13.45 9.69
CA ASN A 91 17.25 -13.99 8.68
C ASN A 91 16.83 -15.42 8.31
N ASP A 92 16.54 -16.24 9.32
CA ASP A 92 16.09 -17.62 9.13
C ASP A 92 14.68 -17.68 8.55
N ILE A 93 13.77 -16.79 8.99
CA ILE A 93 12.42 -16.66 8.40
C ILE A 93 12.52 -16.36 6.89
N ARG A 94 13.35 -15.39 6.48
CA ARG A 94 13.53 -15.06 5.07
C ARG A 94 14.20 -16.20 4.29
N GLN A 95 15.18 -16.90 4.88
CA GLN A 95 15.86 -17.96 4.13
C GLN A 95 14.96 -19.17 3.85
N ASP A 96 14.07 -19.50 4.78
CA ASP A 96 13.32 -20.75 4.75
C ASP A 96 11.84 -20.61 4.36
N PHE A 97 11.24 -19.41 4.49
CA PHE A 97 9.79 -19.20 4.31
C PHE A 97 9.40 -18.09 3.33
N VAL A 98 10.22 -17.04 3.13
CA VAL A 98 9.87 -15.83 2.35
C VAL A 98 10.95 -15.49 1.32
#